data_AF-A0A958ITC9-F1
#
_entry.id   AF-A0A958ITC9-F1
#
_cell.length_a   1.000
_cell.length_b   1.000
_cell.length_c   1.000
_cell.angle_alpha   90.00
_cell.angle_beta   90.00
_cell.angle_gamma   90.00
#
_symmetry.space_group_name_H-M   'P 1'
#
loop_
_entity.id
_entity.type
_entity.pdbx_description
1 polymer ?
#
loop_
_entity_poly.entity_id
_entity_poly.type
_entity_poly.pdbx_seq_one_letter_code
_entity_poly.pdbx_strand_id
1 'polypeptide(L)'
;LIIFPGCNKATQETPPLPENRPEAVKTVDKSEKKLADYTNYRPLPGEVVRIIDPDNGPGTDYTSLQEFNHSEKRDLVRAQEIAVALCRSSKGSADQPAQIEGWVTSEQYYVKIIADEGHRASARWDDRKYRIIEHTTINSECLDVEVDHLLVDGIQMLITGSGRSNDIIDPERGQKYIIRNCYLRMELDNSSGYGIDLKSPADIYNCVFQGTGSAAIFAFPGAEVNVYNNTLVGWTNAIKNEGSVRAINNIAIGASGKVFRSKDGGVFTADSDYNSAEYSGQGIVKAPRKNIEMPWHLQQVDQNEVFIDPANHDFRLKPGSLFENAGVGPEANPLIPATDIEGRPRSGALTSLGADVAGG
;
A
#
# COMPACT_ATOMS: atom_id res chain seq x y z
N LEU A 1 42.18 -35.89 57.00
CA LEU A 1 41.64 -34.53 57.08
C LEU A 1 42.74 -33.57 56.65
N ILE A 2 42.74 -33.18 55.38
CA ILE A 2 43.73 -32.26 54.79
C ILE A 2 42.90 -31.25 53.99
N ILE A 3 42.93 -29.98 54.41
CA ILE A 3 42.19 -28.86 53.84
C ILE A 3 43.20 -27.96 53.14
N PHE A 4 43.03 -27.71 51.84
CA PHE A 4 43.79 -26.72 51.07
C PHE A 4 43.01 -25.41 50.96
N PRO A 5 43.66 -24.22 51.04
CA PRO A 5 43.00 -22.93 50.90
C PRO A 5 43.12 -22.34 49.49
N GLY A 6 42.04 -21.66 49.08
CA GLY A 6 42.05 -20.32 48.47
C GLY A 6 42.65 -20.14 47.08
N CYS A 7 41.79 -20.10 46.04
CA CYS A 7 42.14 -19.56 44.72
C CYS A 7 41.31 -18.29 44.46
N ASN A 8 41.99 -17.14 44.42
CA ASN A 8 41.45 -15.83 44.07
C ASN A 8 41.21 -15.74 42.55
N LYS A 9 39.98 -15.47 42.11
CA LYS A 9 39.69 -15.05 40.73
C LYS A 9 39.71 -13.52 40.65
N ALA A 10 40.67 -12.99 39.91
CA ALA A 10 40.69 -11.60 39.48
C ALA A 10 39.64 -11.38 38.37
N THR A 11 38.81 -10.35 38.54
CA THR A 11 37.89 -9.83 37.52
C THR A 11 38.68 -8.99 36.51
N GLN A 12 38.71 -9.45 35.25
CA GLN A 12 39.15 -8.62 34.12
C GLN A 12 37.99 -7.70 33.71
N GLU A 13 38.20 -6.39 33.81
CA GLU A 13 37.33 -5.37 33.25
C GLU A 13 37.51 -5.33 31.72
N THR A 14 36.42 -5.51 30.99
CA THR A 14 36.36 -5.31 29.54
C THR A 14 36.24 -3.81 29.23
N PRO A 15 37.07 -3.24 28.34
CA PRO A 15 36.95 -1.84 27.96
C PRO A 15 35.70 -1.59 27.09
N PRO A 16 35.09 -0.40 27.17
CA PRO A 16 33.88 -0.07 26.41
C PRO A 16 34.18 0.03 24.90
N LEU A 17 33.27 -0.54 24.10
CA LEU A 17 33.26 -0.41 22.65
C LEU A 17 32.95 1.04 22.23
N PRO A 18 33.59 1.57 21.18
CA PRO A 18 33.32 2.92 20.69
C PRO A 18 31.95 2.97 19.99
N GLU A 19 31.06 3.85 20.47
CA GLU A 19 29.83 4.23 19.79
C GLU A 19 30.16 5.10 18.57
N ASN A 20 30.22 4.47 17.40
CA ASN A 20 30.10 5.16 16.11
C ASN A 20 28.91 4.56 15.38
N ARG A 21 27.71 5.10 15.64
CA ARG A 21 26.57 4.92 14.72
C ARG A 21 26.54 6.11 13.76
N PRO A 22 26.60 5.89 12.44
CA PRO A 22 26.32 6.95 11.50
C PRO A 22 24.84 7.34 11.60
N GLU A 23 24.57 8.63 11.78
CA GLU A 23 23.22 9.19 11.65
C GLU A 23 22.71 8.88 10.23
N ALA A 24 21.60 8.14 10.15
CA ALA A 24 20.89 7.93 8.90
C ALA A 24 20.38 9.30 8.42
N VAL A 25 20.95 9.75 7.31
CA VAL A 25 20.54 10.96 6.59
C VAL A 25 19.10 10.75 6.12
N LYS A 26 18.14 11.36 6.84
CA LYS A 26 16.76 11.52 6.37
C LYS A 26 16.73 12.65 5.33
N THR A 27 17.05 12.33 4.08
CA THR A 27 16.61 13.15 2.95
C THR A 27 15.14 12.83 2.68
N VAL A 28 14.24 13.54 3.36
CA VAL A 28 12.88 13.70 2.86
C VAL A 28 13.01 14.57 1.61
N ASP A 29 12.76 13.98 0.45
CA ASP A 29 12.76 14.69 -0.81
C ASP A 29 11.77 15.87 -0.73
N LYS A 30 12.29 17.09 -0.90
CA LYS A 30 11.50 18.32 -0.83
C LYS A 30 10.59 18.51 -2.04
N SER A 31 10.63 17.60 -3.01
CA SER A 31 9.74 17.60 -4.19
C SER A 31 8.27 17.30 -3.83
N GLU A 32 7.97 16.66 -2.70
CA GLU A 32 6.60 16.30 -2.31
C GLU A 32 5.75 17.48 -1.81
N LYS A 33 6.35 18.63 -1.48
CA LYS A 33 5.63 19.77 -0.91
C LYS A 33 4.74 20.56 -1.90
N LYS A 34 4.59 20.08 -3.13
CA LYS A 34 3.77 20.72 -4.17
C LYS A 34 2.57 19.90 -4.63
N LEU A 35 2.20 18.85 -3.89
CA LEU A 35 1.13 17.91 -4.23
C LEU A 35 -0.27 18.35 -3.71
N ALA A 36 -0.61 19.63 -3.78
CA ALA A 36 -1.84 20.18 -3.19
C ALA A 36 -2.93 20.62 -4.19
N ASP A 37 -2.72 20.47 -5.50
CA ASP A 37 -3.77 20.67 -6.50
C ASP A 37 -3.78 19.48 -7.46
N TYR A 38 -4.63 18.49 -7.16
CA TYR A 38 -4.81 17.26 -7.95
C TYR A 38 -5.57 17.47 -9.27
N THR A 39 -5.91 18.71 -9.59
CA THR A 39 -6.84 19.06 -10.69
C THR A 39 -6.12 19.45 -11.97
N ASN A 40 -5.10 18.72 -12.40
CA ASN A 40 -4.53 18.70 -13.77
C ASN A 40 -3.13 18.07 -13.65
N TYR A 41 -2.91 16.85 -14.16
CA TYR A 41 -1.56 16.30 -14.22
C TYR A 41 -0.68 17.23 -15.06
N ARG A 42 0.39 17.75 -14.45
CA ARG A 42 1.37 18.59 -15.14
C ARG A 42 2.69 17.84 -15.20
N PRO A 43 3.15 17.47 -16.40
CA PRO A 43 4.40 16.76 -16.54
C PRO A 43 5.54 17.55 -15.92
N LEU A 44 6.36 16.89 -15.11
CA LEU A 44 7.60 17.46 -14.60
C LEU A 44 8.68 17.39 -15.69
N PRO A 45 9.73 18.24 -15.61
CA PRO A 45 10.88 18.09 -16.49
C PRO A 45 11.44 16.65 -16.45
N GLY A 46 11.63 16.05 -17.62
CA GLY A 46 12.09 14.66 -17.77
C GLY A 46 10.98 13.62 -17.89
N GLU A 47 9.71 13.99 -17.70
CA GLU A 47 8.59 13.04 -17.89
C GLU A 47 8.19 12.91 -19.37
N VAL A 48 8.16 11.67 -19.85
CA VAL A 48 7.62 11.30 -21.16
C VAL A 48 6.26 10.66 -20.95
N VAL A 49 5.22 11.42 -21.26
CA VAL A 49 3.83 11.03 -21.01
C VAL A 49 3.20 10.37 -22.23
N ARG A 50 2.44 9.30 -21.97
CA ARG A 50 1.61 8.59 -22.93
C ARG A 50 0.22 8.39 -22.36
N ILE A 51 -0.79 8.70 -23.16
CA ILE A 51 -2.19 8.56 -22.77
C ILE A 51 -2.65 7.14 -23.08
N ILE A 52 -3.11 6.44 -22.04
CA ILE A 52 -3.65 5.08 -22.12
C ILE A 52 -5.16 5.16 -21.99
N ASP A 53 -5.88 4.66 -22.98
CA ASP A 53 -7.34 4.66 -22.97
C ASP A 53 -7.92 3.44 -23.71
N PRO A 54 -8.47 2.46 -22.98
CA PRO A 54 -9.12 1.27 -23.56
C PRO A 54 -10.25 1.58 -24.54
N ASP A 55 -10.84 2.77 -24.44
CA ASP A 55 -11.92 3.21 -25.31
C ASP A 55 -11.44 3.91 -26.60
N ASN A 56 -10.12 4.04 -26.77
CA ASN A 56 -9.46 4.75 -27.86
C ASN A 56 -10.04 6.17 -28.08
N GLY A 57 -10.17 6.92 -26.98
CA GLY A 57 -10.66 8.29 -27.00
C GLY A 57 -9.73 9.29 -27.73
N PRO A 58 -10.16 10.55 -27.90
CA PRO A 58 -9.35 11.56 -28.57
C PRO A 58 -8.01 11.85 -27.87
N GLY A 59 -6.90 11.73 -28.59
CA GLY A 59 -5.55 11.97 -28.04
C GLY A 59 -4.93 10.76 -27.32
N THR A 60 -5.52 9.58 -27.47
CA THR A 60 -4.94 8.33 -26.97
C THR A 60 -3.69 7.94 -27.76
N ASP A 61 -2.62 7.57 -27.04
CA ASP A 61 -1.39 7.03 -27.63
C ASP A 61 -1.44 5.49 -27.72
N TYR A 62 -2.00 4.85 -26.68
CA TYR A 62 -2.15 3.39 -26.60
C TYR A 62 -3.51 2.98 -26.07
N THR A 63 -4.03 1.85 -26.55
CA THR A 63 -5.33 1.33 -26.13
C THR A 63 -5.25 0.37 -24.93
N SER A 64 -4.05 0.04 -24.46
CA SER A 64 -3.87 -0.70 -23.22
C SER A 64 -2.54 -0.38 -22.56
N LEU A 65 -2.45 -0.62 -21.26
CA LEU A 65 -1.21 -0.52 -20.50
C LEU A 65 -0.16 -1.53 -21.00
N GLN A 66 -0.58 -2.70 -21.46
CA GLN A 66 0.30 -3.70 -22.07
C GLN A 66 0.95 -3.20 -23.37
N GLU A 67 0.18 -2.52 -24.24
CA GLU A 67 0.71 -1.91 -25.47
C GLU A 67 1.76 -0.83 -25.17
N PHE A 68 1.52 -0.02 -24.13
CA PHE A 68 2.49 0.96 -23.64
C PHE A 68 3.78 0.28 -23.18
N ASN A 69 3.68 -0.74 -22.33
CA ASN A 69 4.86 -1.47 -21.86
C ASN A 69 5.67 -2.05 -23.02
N HIS A 70 5.01 -2.70 -23.99
CA HIS A 70 5.69 -3.31 -25.13
C HIS A 70 6.39 -2.27 -26.04
N SER A 71 5.75 -1.13 -26.25
CA SER A 71 6.20 -0.13 -27.22
C SER A 71 7.23 0.85 -26.68
N GLU A 72 7.16 1.18 -25.39
CA GLU A 72 7.95 2.25 -24.80
C GLU A 72 9.13 1.74 -23.96
N LYS A 73 9.19 0.45 -23.60
CA LYS A 73 10.23 -0.09 -22.71
C LYS A 73 11.65 0.16 -23.21
N ARG A 74 12.48 0.73 -22.34
CA ARG A 74 13.88 1.13 -22.62
C ARG A 74 14.67 1.40 -21.33
N ASP A 75 15.91 1.81 -21.50
CA ASP A 75 16.76 2.29 -20.41
C ASP A 75 16.47 3.76 -20.08
N LEU A 76 15.73 3.98 -18.99
CA LEU A 76 15.32 5.30 -18.53
C LEU A 76 16.46 6.08 -17.87
N VAL A 77 17.44 5.38 -17.30
CA VAL A 77 18.61 5.99 -16.67
C VAL A 77 19.49 6.64 -17.73
N ARG A 78 19.75 5.92 -18.83
CA ARG A 78 20.49 6.46 -19.97
C ARG A 78 19.74 7.57 -20.68
N ALA A 79 18.42 7.45 -20.81
CA ALA A 79 17.57 8.47 -21.42
C ALA A 79 17.42 9.72 -20.53
N GLN A 80 17.63 9.59 -19.21
CA GLN A 80 17.36 10.62 -18.20
C GLN A 80 15.88 11.04 -18.19
N GLU A 81 14.99 10.04 -18.28
CA GLU A 81 13.55 10.24 -18.41
C GLU A 81 12.77 9.44 -17.36
N ILE A 82 11.55 9.88 -17.07
CA ILE A 82 10.54 9.12 -16.34
C ILE A 82 9.44 8.77 -17.34
N ALA A 83 9.14 7.49 -17.52
CA ALA A 83 8.05 7.06 -18.39
C ALA A 83 6.72 7.13 -17.65
N VAL A 84 5.71 7.77 -18.23
CA VAL A 84 4.41 7.98 -17.58
C VAL A 84 3.29 7.43 -18.44
N ALA A 85 2.61 6.39 -17.95
CA ALA A 85 1.31 5.96 -18.43
C ALA A 85 0.23 6.78 -17.71
N LEU A 86 -0.36 7.75 -18.41
CA LEU A 86 -1.49 8.56 -17.95
C LEU A 86 -2.79 7.88 -18.38
N CYS A 87 -3.41 7.18 -17.45
CA CYS A 87 -4.49 6.24 -17.72
C CYS A 87 -5.88 6.87 -17.54
N ARG A 88 -6.76 6.68 -18.52
CA ARG A 88 -8.16 7.14 -18.49
C ARG A 88 -9.09 6.14 -19.17
N SER A 89 -10.39 6.30 -18.97
CA SER A 89 -11.41 5.46 -19.61
C SER A 89 -12.52 6.35 -20.14
N SER A 90 -12.48 6.68 -21.43
CA SER A 90 -13.37 7.71 -21.98
C SER A 90 -14.83 7.27 -22.12
N LYS A 91 -15.13 5.96 -22.07
CA LYS A 91 -16.49 5.39 -22.08
C LYS A 91 -16.71 4.37 -20.96
N GLY A 92 -15.76 4.21 -20.05
CA GLY A 92 -15.89 3.28 -18.93
C GLY A 92 -15.50 1.84 -19.28
N SER A 93 -14.78 1.58 -20.38
CA SER A 93 -14.18 0.26 -20.59
C SER A 93 -13.01 0.02 -19.64
N ALA A 94 -12.92 -1.20 -19.13
CA ALA A 94 -11.77 -1.65 -18.36
C ALA A 94 -10.59 -1.95 -19.29
N ASP A 95 -9.37 -1.69 -18.80
CA ASP A 95 -8.16 -2.23 -19.40
C ASP A 95 -8.00 -3.71 -19.03
N GLN A 96 -7.18 -4.41 -19.81
CA GLN A 96 -6.77 -5.77 -19.55
C GLN A 96 -5.54 -5.79 -18.62
N PRO A 97 -5.21 -6.94 -18.01
CA PRO A 97 -3.96 -7.09 -17.26
C PRO A 97 -2.74 -6.65 -18.05
N ALA A 98 -1.73 -6.18 -17.33
CA ALA A 98 -0.48 -5.77 -17.92
C ALA A 98 0.72 -6.29 -17.13
N GLN A 99 1.79 -6.60 -17.87
CA GLN A 99 3.13 -6.81 -17.33
C GLN A 99 3.92 -5.52 -17.49
N ILE A 100 4.69 -5.15 -16.48
CA ILE A 100 5.61 -4.01 -16.49
C ILE A 100 7.01 -4.54 -16.35
N GLU A 101 7.72 -4.66 -17.47
CA GLU A 101 8.96 -5.43 -17.57
C GLU A 101 9.91 -4.86 -18.63
N GLY A 102 11.20 -5.21 -18.50
CA GLY A 102 12.23 -4.87 -19.49
C GLY A 102 12.68 -3.39 -19.47
N TRP A 103 12.28 -2.62 -18.45
CA TRP A 103 12.78 -1.27 -18.21
C TRP A 103 14.06 -1.30 -17.38
N VAL A 104 15.03 -0.44 -17.71
CA VAL A 104 16.15 -0.15 -16.78
C VAL A 104 15.80 1.13 -16.04
N THR A 105 15.66 1.04 -14.71
CA THR A 105 15.16 2.12 -13.86
C THR A 105 16.14 2.45 -12.73
N SER A 106 15.89 3.57 -12.05
CA SER A 106 16.56 4.00 -10.82
C SER A 106 15.58 4.82 -9.97
N GLU A 107 15.97 5.18 -8.74
CA GLU A 107 15.19 6.08 -7.88
C GLU A 107 14.83 7.42 -8.56
N GLN A 108 15.66 7.91 -9.47
CA GLN A 108 15.44 9.17 -10.20
C GLN A 108 14.70 9.01 -11.53
N TYR A 109 14.79 7.84 -12.16
CA TYR A 109 14.30 7.57 -13.52
C TYR A 109 13.54 6.24 -13.53
N TYR A 110 12.21 6.31 -13.46
CA TYR A 110 11.35 5.16 -13.18
C TYR A 110 10.07 5.20 -14.01
N VAL A 111 9.26 4.15 -13.89
CA VAL A 111 7.94 4.06 -14.55
C VAL A 111 6.86 4.58 -13.60
N LYS A 112 5.95 5.39 -14.12
CA LYS A 112 4.74 5.86 -13.44
C LYS A 112 3.50 5.33 -14.16
N ILE A 113 2.58 4.74 -13.40
CA ILE A 113 1.24 4.38 -13.85
C ILE A 113 0.27 5.18 -13.01
N ILE A 114 -0.35 6.17 -13.62
CA ILE A 114 -1.18 7.13 -12.90
C ILE A 114 -2.51 7.32 -13.59
N ALA A 115 -3.59 7.44 -12.83
CA ALA A 115 -4.87 7.82 -13.42
C ALA A 115 -4.88 9.31 -13.77
N ASP A 116 -5.49 9.63 -14.90
CA ASP A 116 -5.81 10.99 -15.33
C ASP A 116 -6.88 11.62 -14.43
N GLU A 117 -6.99 12.94 -14.50
CA GLU A 117 -8.01 13.69 -13.76
C GLU A 117 -9.42 13.20 -14.11
N GLY A 118 -10.27 13.06 -13.10
CA GLY A 118 -11.62 12.50 -13.25
C GLY A 118 -11.69 10.98 -13.40
N HIS A 119 -10.58 10.32 -13.77
CA HIS A 119 -10.48 8.86 -13.89
C HIS A 119 -9.79 8.19 -12.70
N ARG A 120 -9.28 8.98 -11.75
CA ARG A 120 -8.61 8.54 -10.52
C ARG A 120 -9.55 7.83 -9.55
N ALA A 121 -9.12 6.70 -9.01
CA ALA A 121 -9.78 5.96 -7.94
C ALA A 121 -10.18 6.88 -6.76
N SER A 122 -11.26 6.51 -6.08
CA SER A 122 -11.78 7.11 -4.85
C SER A 122 -11.88 6.04 -3.77
N ALA A 123 -12.33 6.37 -2.56
CA ALA A 123 -12.72 5.34 -1.59
C ALA A 123 -14.01 4.58 -1.98
N ARG A 124 -14.61 4.93 -3.11
CA ARG A 124 -15.71 4.21 -3.77
C ARG A 124 -15.28 3.65 -5.12
N TRP A 125 -15.68 2.41 -5.42
CA TRP A 125 -15.53 1.83 -6.76
C TRP A 125 -16.43 2.52 -7.78
N ASP A 126 -15.91 2.88 -8.96
CA ASP A 126 -16.70 3.49 -10.05
C ASP A 126 -16.31 2.91 -11.41
N ASP A 127 -17.25 2.25 -12.10
CA ASP A 127 -17.00 1.64 -13.42
C ASP A 127 -16.82 2.66 -14.55
N ARG A 128 -16.95 3.96 -14.27
CA ARG A 128 -16.62 5.03 -15.23
C ARG A 128 -15.17 5.51 -15.13
N LYS A 129 -14.44 5.07 -14.10
CA LYS A 129 -13.03 5.40 -13.88
C LYS A 129 -12.12 4.40 -14.60
N TYR A 130 -10.85 4.78 -14.80
CA TYR A 130 -9.89 3.84 -15.35
C TYR A 130 -9.68 2.69 -14.37
N ARG A 131 -9.77 1.47 -14.88
CA ARG A 131 -9.61 0.25 -14.09
C ARG A 131 -8.98 -0.85 -14.91
N ILE A 132 -8.24 -1.71 -14.24
CA ILE A 132 -7.75 -2.97 -14.78
C ILE A 132 -8.64 -4.08 -14.22
N ILE A 133 -9.19 -4.93 -15.08
CA ILE A 133 -9.97 -6.09 -14.65
C ILE A 133 -9.33 -7.36 -15.17
N GLU A 134 -9.14 -8.32 -14.26
CA GLU A 134 -8.75 -9.67 -14.60
C GLU A 134 -9.86 -10.68 -14.29
N HIS A 135 -10.09 -11.59 -15.23
CA HIS A 135 -11.07 -12.66 -15.15
C HIS A 135 -10.37 -14.02 -15.21
N THR A 136 -9.96 -14.53 -14.06
CA THR A 136 -9.05 -15.67 -13.99
C THR A 136 -9.68 -16.94 -13.42
N THR A 137 -9.08 -18.08 -13.78
CA THR A 137 -9.34 -19.36 -13.15
C THR A 137 -8.15 -19.92 -12.36
N ILE A 138 -6.90 -19.48 -12.59
CA ILE A 138 -5.67 -19.92 -11.88
C ILE A 138 -4.54 -18.90 -12.13
N ASN A 139 -3.73 -18.57 -11.12
CA ASN A 139 -2.44 -17.84 -11.19
C ASN A 139 -2.46 -16.64 -12.14
N SER A 140 -3.09 -15.55 -11.72
CA SER A 140 -3.15 -14.34 -12.53
C SER A 140 -3.19 -13.08 -11.68
N GLU A 141 -2.69 -12.01 -12.31
CA GLU A 141 -2.55 -10.70 -11.72
C GLU A 141 -3.17 -9.60 -12.59
N CYS A 142 -3.59 -8.48 -11.98
CA CYS A 142 -3.92 -7.28 -12.77
C CYS A 142 -2.65 -6.59 -13.25
N LEU A 143 -1.63 -6.54 -12.39
CA LEU A 143 -0.34 -5.93 -12.69
C LEU A 143 0.79 -6.83 -12.22
N ASP A 144 1.49 -7.42 -13.19
CA ASP A 144 2.71 -8.18 -12.98
C ASP A 144 3.91 -7.24 -13.14
N VAL A 145 4.75 -7.13 -12.10
CA VAL A 145 5.77 -6.08 -12.00
C VAL A 145 7.17 -6.68 -11.90
N GLU A 146 7.93 -6.54 -12.99
CA GLU A 146 9.33 -6.98 -13.12
C GLU A 146 10.27 -5.79 -13.41
N VAL A 147 10.13 -4.72 -12.63
CA VAL A 147 11.01 -3.54 -12.69
C VAL A 147 11.44 -3.09 -11.29
N ASP A 148 12.62 -2.47 -11.19
CA ASP A 148 13.20 -2.11 -9.89
C ASP A 148 12.50 -0.94 -9.18
N HIS A 149 12.00 0.04 -9.95
CA HIS A 149 11.36 1.24 -9.43
C HIS A 149 10.06 1.51 -10.20
N LEU A 150 8.93 1.48 -9.49
CA LEU A 150 7.60 1.75 -10.03
C LEU A 150 6.77 2.58 -9.06
N LEU A 151 6.01 3.52 -9.62
CA LEU A 151 4.94 4.24 -8.92
C LEU A 151 3.60 3.91 -9.57
N VAL A 152 2.63 3.49 -8.75
CA VAL A 152 1.23 3.30 -9.12
C VAL A 152 0.36 4.26 -8.31
N ASP A 153 -0.42 5.10 -8.97
CA ASP A 153 -1.20 6.16 -8.29
C ASP A 153 -2.61 6.29 -8.88
N GLY A 154 -3.63 6.09 -8.03
CA GLY A 154 -5.00 6.40 -8.44
C GLY A 154 -5.69 5.36 -9.30
N ILE A 155 -5.21 4.12 -9.35
CA ILE A 155 -5.75 3.07 -10.23
C ILE A 155 -6.77 2.20 -9.48
N GLN A 156 -7.87 1.83 -10.16
CA GLN A 156 -8.77 0.78 -9.70
C GLN A 156 -8.36 -0.57 -10.30
N MET A 157 -8.34 -1.63 -9.51
CA MET A 157 -7.99 -2.96 -9.99
C MET A 157 -8.92 -4.00 -9.40
N LEU A 158 -9.38 -4.95 -10.23
CA LEU A 158 -10.29 -6.00 -9.82
C LEU A 158 -9.88 -7.35 -10.40
N ILE A 159 -9.71 -8.34 -9.53
CA ILE A 159 -9.65 -9.75 -9.91
C ILE A 159 -10.98 -10.43 -9.58
N THR A 160 -11.55 -11.13 -10.56
CA THR A 160 -12.74 -11.99 -10.37
C THR A 160 -12.49 -13.42 -10.87
N GLY A 161 -13.25 -14.38 -10.34
CA GLY A 161 -13.29 -15.75 -10.83
C GLY A 161 -13.12 -16.80 -9.73
N SER A 162 -12.63 -17.99 -10.10
CA SER A 162 -12.62 -19.17 -9.20
C SER A 162 -11.22 -19.73 -8.90
N GLY A 163 -10.18 -18.91 -9.09
CA GLY A 163 -8.78 -19.36 -9.02
C GLY A 163 -8.10 -19.35 -7.65
N ARG A 164 -6.98 -20.09 -7.61
CA ARG A 164 -6.01 -20.12 -6.52
C ARG A 164 -4.81 -19.27 -6.88
N SER A 165 -4.18 -18.67 -5.86
CA SER A 165 -2.93 -17.89 -5.95
C SER A 165 -2.99 -16.77 -7.00
N ASN A 166 -3.88 -15.81 -6.81
CA ASN A 166 -3.99 -14.63 -7.67
C ASN A 166 -3.63 -13.40 -6.87
N ASP A 167 -2.86 -12.49 -7.45
CA ASP A 167 -2.41 -11.28 -6.78
C ASP A 167 -2.82 -10.06 -7.57
N ILE A 168 -3.41 -9.02 -6.95
CA ILE A 168 -3.82 -7.85 -7.74
C ILE A 168 -2.56 -7.15 -8.29
N ILE A 169 -1.50 -7.09 -7.49
CA ILE A 169 -0.16 -6.64 -7.91
C ILE A 169 0.89 -7.63 -7.37
N ASP A 170 1.68 -8.25 -8.26
CA ASP A 170 2.83 -9.09 -7.89
C ASP A 170 4.16 -8.46 -8.34
N PRO A 171 4.81 -7.68 -7.46
CA PRO A 171 6.19 -7.28 -7.68
C PRO A 171 7.19 -8.39 -7.37
N GLU A 172 7.72 -9.00 -8.43
CA GLU A 172 8.67 -10.11 -8.32
C GLU A 172 10.06 -9.69 -7.88
N ARG A 173 10.55 -8.55 -8.37
CA ARG A 173 11.93 -8.09 -8.19
C ARG A 173 12.01 -6.58 -8.23
N GLY A 174 12.50 -5.98 -7.16
CA GLY A 174 12.86 -4.57 -7.24
C GLY A 174 13.56 -4.01 -6.03
N GLN A 175 13.85 -2.72 -6.13
CA GLN A 175 14.52 -1.94 -5.10
C GLN A 175 13.50 -1.14 -4.29
N LYS A 176 12.50 -0.53 -4.95
CA LYS A 176 11.47 0.24 -4.23
C LYS A 176 10.20 0.47 -5.06
N TYR A 177 9.05 0.21 -4.45
CA TYR A 177 7.73 0.52 -5.01
C TYR A 177 6.98 1.60 -4.23
N ILE A 178 6.17 2.37 -4.94
CA ILE A 178 5.20 3.29 -4.33
C ILE A 178 3.83 2.98 -4.91
N ILE A 179 2.89 2.55 -4.06
CA ILE A 179 1.52 2.21 -4.48
C ILE A 179 0.59 3.06 -3.63
N ARG A 180 -0.16 3.98 -4.25
CA ARG A 180 -0.93 4.95 -3.49
C ARG A 180 -2.25 5.33 -4.13
N ASN A 181 -3.21 5.72 -3.28
CA ASN A 181 -4.51 6.21 -3.71
C ASN A 181 -5.26 5.26 -4.65
N CYS A 182 -5.01 3.95 -4.54
CA CYS A 182 -5.60 2.93 -5.40
C CYS A 182 -6.81 2.28 -4.73
N TYR A 183 -7.68 1.68 -5.54
CA TYR A 183 -8.75 0.80 -5.06
C TYR A 183 -8.52 -0.60 -5.63
N LEU A 184 -8.16 -1.54 -4.76
CA LEU A 184 -7.84 -2.92 -5.11
C LEU A 184 -8.96 -3.84 -4.61
N ARG A 185 -9.56 -4.60 -5.52
CA ARG A 185 -10.71 -5.47 -5.25
C ARG A 185 -10.45 -6.91 -5.69
N MET A 186 -10.83 -7.87 -4.86
CA MET A 186 -10.72 -9.30 -5.15
C MET A 186 -12.02 -10.04 -4.81
N GLU A 187 -12.62 -10.66 -5.81
CA GLU A 187 -13.82 -11.48 -5.69
C GLU A 187 -13.51 -12.90 -6.18
N LEU A 188 -13.03 -13.72 -5.26
CA LEU A 188 -12.68 -15.10 -5.55
C LEU A 188 -13.43 -16.03 -4.61
N ASP A 189 -13.95 -17.12 -5.17
CA ASP A 189 -14.77 -18.10 -4.44
C ASP A 189 -13.94 -18.99 -3.48
N ASN A 190 -12.62 -19.13 -3.68
CA ASN A 190 -11.77 -20.06 -2.93
C ASN A 190 -10.26 -19.74 -3.00
N SER A 191 -9.84 -18.52 -2.68
CA SER A 191 -8.47 -18.08 -2.98
C SER A 191 -7.50 -18.01 -1.81
N SER A 192 -6.26 -18.37 -2.11
CA SER A 192 -5.04 -18.07 -1.35
C SER A 192 -4.38 -16.74 -1.78
N GLY A 193 -5.05 -15.97 -2.62
CA GLY A 193 -4.50 -14.79 -3.29
C GLY A 193 -4.26 -13.60 -2.37
N TYR A 194 -3.46 -12.65 -2.83
CA TYR A 194 -3.13 -11.43 -2.12
C TYR A 194 -3.63 -10.17 -2.84
N GLY A 195 -3.92 -9.11 -2.09
CA GLY A 195 -4.11 -7.80 -2.74
C GLY A 195 -2.78 -7.36 -3.36
N ILE A 196 -1.70 -7.38 -2.59
CA ILE A 196 -0.34 -7.13 -3.09
C ILE A 196 0.61 -8.16 -2.49
N ASP A 197 1.43 -8.79 -3.33
CA ASP A 197 2.41 -9.79 -2.93
C ASP A 197 3.86 -9.27 -2.99
N LEU A 198 4.40 -8.78 -1.87
CA LEU A 198 5.62 -7.97 -1.85
C LEU A 198 6.87 -8.79 -1.52
N LYS A 199 7.77 -8.92 -2.51
CA LYS A 199 9.11 -9.49 -2.33
C LYS A 199 10.22 -8.43 -2.16
N SER A 200 9.85 -7.15 -2.23
CA SER A 200 10.78 -6.00 -2.23
C SER A 200 10.27 -4.84 -1.36
N PRO A 201 11.11 -3.83 -1.05
CA PRO A 201 10.67 -2.66 -0.30
C PRO A 201 9.54 -1.89 -0.98
N ALA A 202 8.57 -1.41 -0.21
CA ALA A 202 7.43 -0.67 -0.74
C ALA A 202 6.83 0.34 0.25
N ASP A 203 6.33 1.46 -0.28
CA ASP A 203 5.48 2.42 0.42
C ASP A 203 4.04 2.28 -0.11
N ILE A 204 3.10 1.93 0.76
CA ILE A 204 1.69 1.68 0.40
C ILE A 204 0.79 2.57 1.22
N TYR A 205 0.06 3.49 0.59
CA TYR A 205 -0.78 4.41 1.35
C TYR A 205 -2.00 4.98 0.64
N ASN A 206 -3.00 5.36 1.45
CA ASN A 206 -4.29 5.84 0.96
C ASN A 206 -4.99 4.85 0.02
N CYS A 207 -4.77 3.56 0.16
CA CYS A 207 -5.41 2.55 -0.68
C CYS A 207 -6.62 1.92 0.02
N VAL A 208 -7.63 1.59 -0.77
CA VAL A 208 -8.72 0.72 -0.37
C VAL A 208 -8.46 -0.69 -0.87
N PHE A 209 -8.53 -1.67 0.02
CA PHE A 209 -8.42 -3.09 -0.29
C PHE A 209 -9.72 -3.77 0.10
N GLN A 210 -10.41 -4.37 -0.85
CA GLN A 210 -11.65 -5.10 -0.60
C GLN A 210 -11.55 -6.51 -1.18
N GLY A 211 -11.70 -7.55 -0.38
CA GLY A 211 -11.76 -8.90 -0.96
C GLY A 211 -11.67 -10.02 0.05
N THR A 212 -11.72 -11.25 -0.45
CA THR A 212 -11.83 -12.48 0.36
C THR A 212 -10.58 -13.37 0.34
N GLY A 213 -9.44 -12.85 -0.14
CA GLY A 213 -8.19 -13.60 -0.26
C GLY A 213 -7.48 -13.88 1.07
N SER A 214 -6.25 -14.40 0.96
CA SER A 214 -5.41 -14.76 2.09
C SER A 214 -4.93 -13.52 2.86
N ALA A 215 -4.48 -12.48 2.16
CA ALA A 215 -4.15 -11.20 2.79
C ALA A 215 -4.32 -10.03 1.82
N ALA A 216 -4.73 -8.85 2.31
CA ALA A 216 -4.74 -7.68 1.45
C ALA A 216 -3.30 -7.25 1.07
N ILE A 217 -2.38 -7.32 2.04
CA ILE A 217 -0.97 -7.06 1.83
C ILE A 217 -0.18 -8.22 2.42
N PHE A 218 0.70 -8.82 1.62
CA PHE A 218 1.66 -9.81 2.09
C PHE A 218 3.09 -9.30 1.85
N ALA A 219 3.90 -9.26 2.91
CA ALA A 219 5.32 -8.92 2.83
C ALA A 219 6.18 -10.16 3.08
N PHE A 220 6.92 -10.63 2.08
CA PHE A 220 7.80 -11.78 2.17
C PHE A 220 9.08 -11.51 2.97
N PRO A 221 9.85 -12.56 3.34
CA PRO A 221 11.15 -12.41 3.96
C PRO A 221 12.06 -11.46 3.17
N GLY A 222 12.68 -10.51 3.87
CA GLY A 222 13.58 -9.51 3.27
C GLY A 222 12.89 -8.24 2.77
N ALA A 223 11.56 -8.21 2.64
CA ALA A 223 10.84 -7.00 2.29
C ALA A 223 10.78 -6.02 3.47
N GLU A 224 10.97 -4.73 3.18
CA GLU A 224 10.77 -3.60 4.11
C GLU A 224 9.60 -2.75 3.63
N VAL A 225 8.44 -2.92 4.27
CA VAL A 225 7.18 -2.34 3.76
C VAL A 225 6.62 -1.34 4.75
N ASN A 226 6.32 -0.15 4.25
CA ASN A 226 5.61 0.89 4.97
C ASN A 226 4.15 0.94 4.51
N VAL A 227 3.20 0.90 5.44
CA VAL A 227 1.76 0.80 5.17
C VAL A 227 1.01 1.87 5.95
N TYR A 228 0.54 2.92 5.28
CA TYR A 228 -0.07 4.09 5.92
C TYR A 228 -1.48 4.37 5.43
N ASN A 229 -2.42 4.65 6.34
CA ASN A 229 -3.72 5.18 5.95
C ASN A 229 -4.43 4.32 4.89
N ASN A 230 -4.48 3.01 5.07
CA ASN A 230 -5.21 2.12 4.16
C ASN A 230 -6.50 1.63 4.80
N THR A 231 -7.51 1.35 3.98
CA THR A 231 -8.77 0.72 4.41
C THR A 231 -8.83 -0.69 3.85
N LEU A 232 -8.78 -1.71 4.71
CA LEU A 232 -8.73 -3.12 4.34
C LEU A 232 -9.99 -3.85 4.83
N VAL A 233 -10.79 -4.38 3.91
CA VAL A 233 -12.13 -4.91 4.19
C VAL A 233 -12.30 -6.33 3.65
N GLY A 234 -12.72 -7.25 4.52
CA GLY A 234 -13.17 -8.61 4.16
C GLY A 234 -12.09 -9.68 4.01
N TRP A 235 -10.81 -9.32 4.16
CA TRP A 235 -9.69 -10.23 3.90
C TRP A 235 -9.47 -11.24 5.01
N THR A 236 -8.91 -12.42 4.71
CA THR A 236 -8.56 -13.37 5.78
C THR A 236 -7.53 -12.77 6.74
N ASN A 237 -6.49 -12.11 6.23
CA ASN A 237 -5.59 -11.28 7.04
C ASN A 237 -5.57 -9.89 6.40
N ALA A 238 -5.55 -8.80 7.18
CA ALA A 238 -5.40 -7.48 6.57
C ALA A 238 -3.96 -7.32 6.08
N ILE A 239 -3.00 -7.43 7.00
CA ILE A 239 -1.58 -7.41 6.68
C ILE A 239 -0.93 -8.68 7.23
N LYS A 240 -0.35 -9.47 6.34
CA LYS A 240 0.47 -10.62 6.67
C LYS A 240 1.94 -10.25 6.42
N ASN A 241 2.84 -10.64 7.32
CA ASN A 241 4.25 -10.38 7.12
C ASN A 241 5.14 -11.54 7.55
N GLU A 242 6.11 -11.82 6.69
CA GLU A 242 7.30 -12.64 6.91
C GLU A 242 8.57 -11.77 6.81
N GLY A 243 8.45 -10.52 6.33
CA GLY A 243 9.47 -9.46 6.39
C GLY A 243 9.26 -8.42 7.50
N SER A 244 9.78 -7.20 7.29
CA SER A 244 9.64 -6.05 8.20
C SER A 244 8.53 -5.12 7.72
N VAL A 245 7.53 -4.88 8.57
CA VAL A 245 6.40 -3.99 8.22
C VAL A 245 6.25 -2.87 9.23
N ARG A 246 6.13 -1.62 8.77
CA ARG A 246 5.66 -0.49 9.56
C ARG A 246 4.23 -0.16 9.14
N ALA A 247 3.26 -0.37 10.02
CA ALA A 247 1.85 -0.08 9.74
C ALA A 247 1.36 1.07 10.62
N ILE A 248 0.85 2.16 10.03
CA ILE A 248 0.27 3.30 10.77
C ILE A 248 -1.05 3.75 10.16
N ASN A 249 -2.02 4.14 10.99
CA ASN A 249 -3.29 4.71 10.56
C ASN A 249 -4.18 3.80 9.68
N ASN A 250 -4.04 2.48 9.73
CA ASN A 250 -4.83 1.59 8.88
C ASN A 250 -6.17 1.20 9.52
N ILE A 251 -7.23 1.07 8.71
CA ILE A 251 -8.50 0.47 9.11
C ILE A 251 -8.53 -0.97 8.60
N ALA A 252 -8.80 -1.94 9.47
CA ALA A 252 -9.05 -3.32 9.05
C ALA A 252 -10.33 -3.90 9.68
N ILE A 253 -11.29 -4.25 8.82
CA ILE A 253 -12.66 -4.63 9.20
C ILE A 253 -13.09 -5.88 8.43
N GLY A 254 -13.88 -6.73 9.06
CA GLY A 254 -14.43 -7.95 8.47
C GLY A 254 -13.39 -9.04 8.21
N ALA A 255 -12.26 -9.02 8.91
CA ALA A 255 -11.23 -10.04 8.74
C ALA A 255 -11.64 -11.37 9.37
N SER A 256 -11.55 -12.47 8.62
CA SER A 256 -11.89 -13.81 9.11
C SER A 256 -10.74 -14.52 9.85
N GLY A 257 -9.51 -14.05 9.65
CA GLY A 257 -8.29 -14.49 10.31
C GLY A 257 -7.58 -13.34 11.03
N LYS A 258 -6.28 -13.47 11.26
CA LYS A 258 -5.53 -12.47 12.05
C LYS A 258 -5.34 -11.20 11.24
N VAL A 259 -5.87 -10.08 11.72
CA VAL A 259 -5.74 -8.77 11.06
C VAL A 259 -4.28 -8.42 10.75
N PHE A 260 -3.42 -8.39 11.78
CA PHE A 260 -1.98 -8.16 11.65
C PHE A 260 -1.24 -9.43 12.03
N ARG A 261 -0.75 -10.17 11.03
CA ARG A 261 -0.18 -11.51 11.21
C ARG A 261 1.30 -11.55 10.87
N SER A 262 2.13 -11.74 11.87
CA SER A 262 3.53 -12.15 11.69
C SER A 262 3.68 -13.66 11.60
N LYS A 263 4.46 -14.13 10.62
CA LYS A 263 4.78 -15.54 10.36
C LYS A 263 6.27 -15.68 10.08
N ASP A 264 6.85 -16.84 10.41
CA ASP A 264 8.21 -17.26 10.05
C ASP A 264 9.33 -16.22 10.26
N GLY A 265 9.23 -15.43 11.34
CA GLY A 265 10.24 -14.42 11.69
C GLY A 265 9.93 -13.00 11.23
N GLY A 266 8.80 -12.77 10.55
CA GLY A 266 8.32 -11.43 10.25
C GLY A 266 8.05 -10.60 11.52
N VAL A 267 8.26 -9.29 11.43
CA VAL A 267 8.10 -8.36 12.55
C VAL A 267 7.38 -7.10 12.10
N PHE A 268 6.34 -6.71 12.82
CA PHE A 268 5.85 -5.33 12.77
C PHE A 268 6.82 -4.45 13.57
N THR A 269 7.36 -3.41 12.93
CA THR A 269 8.31 -2.50 13.56
C THR A 269 7.69 -1.84 14.80
N ALA A 270 8.53 -1.47 15.77
CA ALA A 270 8.09 -0.85 17.02
C ALA A 270 7.35 0.49 16.84
N ASP A 271 7.52 1.13 15.68
CA ASP A 271 6.85 2.38 15.32
C ASP A 271 5.47 2.15 14.66
N SER A 272 5.02 0.90 14.52
CA SER A 272 3.67 0.60 14.03
C SER A 272 2.64 0.99 15.09
N ASP A 273 1.71 1.89 14.76
CA ASP A 273 0.79 2.50 15.74
C ASP A 273 -0.52 2.97 15.07
N TYR A 274 -1.55 3.32 15.86
CA TYR A 274 -2.82 3.87 15.38
C TYR A 274 -3.48 3.00 14.29
N ASN A 275 -3.55 1.68 14.47
CA ASN A 275 -4.25 0.81 13.53
C ASN A 275 -5.53 0.25 14.17
N SER A 276 -6.58 0.10 13.38
CA SER A 276 -7.75 -0.67 13.81
C SER A 276 -7.59 -2.14 13.49
N ALA A 277 -8.10 -2.99 14.38
CA ALA A 277 -8.22 -4.41 14.13
C ALA A 277 -9.56 -4.90 14.67
N GLU A 278 -10.38 -5.44 13.78
CA GLU A 278 -11.55 -6.23 14.14
C GLU A 278 -11.20 -7.72 13.98
N TYR A 279 -11.18 -8.48 15.09
CA TYR A 279 -10.95 -9.93 15.04
C TYR A 279 -11.89 -10.68 15.99
N SER A 280 -12.59 -11.67 15.46
CA SER A 280 -13.39 -12.60 16.26
C SER A 280 -12.50 -13.73 16.79
N GLY A 281 -11.97 -13.58 18.01
CA GLY A 281 -11.70 -14.75 18.86
C GLY A 281 -10.28 -15.06 19.33
N GLN A 282 -9.30 -14.14 19.30
CA GLN A 282 -8.06 -14.31 20.10
C GLN A 282 -7.60 -13.00 20.74
N GLY A 283 -7.17 -13.11 22.00
CA GLY A 283 -6.65 -11.98 22.77
C GLY A 283 -5.38 -11.40 22.17
N ILE A 284 -5.39 -10.07 22.04
CA ILE A 284 -4.27 -9.10 22.00
C ILE A 284 -2.92 -9.68 21.55
N VAL A 285 -2.47 -9.30 20.35
CA VAL A 285 -1.04 -9.36 20.00
C VAL A 285 -0.31 -8.32 20.85
N LYS A 286 0.49 -8.78 21.82
CA LYS A 286 1.42 -7.93 22.59
C LYS A 286 2.79 -7.90 21.91
N ALA A 287 3.14 -6.77 21.31
CA ALA A 287 4.51 -6.36 20.96
C ALA A 287 4.81 -4.98 21.61
N PRO A 288 6.08 -4.56 21.79
CA PRO A 288 6.52 -3.85 23.00
C PRO A 288 6.27 -2.32 23.03
N ARG A 289 5.21 -1.89 23.75
CA ARG A 289 4.90 -0.54 24.35
C ARG A 289 4.69 0.64 23.35
N LYS A 290 3.66 1.52 23.39
CA LYS A 290 2.57 1.90 24.34
C LYS A 290 1.19 1.87 23.61
N ASN A 291 0.55 0.69 23.58
CA ASN A 291 -0.84 0.52 23.16
C ASN A 291 -1.79 0.69 24.36
N ILE A 292 -2.07 1.92 24.81
CA ILE A 292 -2.87 2.13 26.06
C ILE A 292 -4.28 2.71 25.88
N GLU A 293 -4.69 3.22 24.73
CA GLU A 293 -6.10 3.61 24.54
C GLU A 293 -6.60 3.19 23.16
N MET A 294 -7.86 2.75 23.13
CA MET A 294 -8.48 1.98 22.08
C MET A 294 -8.52 2.67 20.69
N PRO A 295 -8.68 1.90 19.59
CA PRO A 295 -8.58 0.44 19.54
C PRO A 295 -7.72 -0.10 18.39
N TRP A 296 -6.68 -0.83 18.81
CA TRP A 296 -6.17 -2.05 18.17
C TRP A 296 -7.09 -3.27 18.41
N HIS A 297 -8.31 -3.05 18.90
CA HIS A 297 -9.34 -4.07 19.01
C HIS A 297 -10.71 -3.40 19.14
N LEU A 298 -11.51 -3.43 18.08
CA LEU A 298 -12.95 -3.22 18.22
C LEU A 298 -13.62 -4.57 18.39
N GLN A 299 -14.69 -4.60 19.18
CA GLN A 299 -15.72 -5.63 19.02
C GLN A 299 -16.19 -5.62 17.56
N GLN A 300 -16.89 -6.65 17.11
CA GLN A 300 -17.39 -6.69 15.74
C GLN A 300 -18.13 -5.37 15.42
N VAL A 301 -17.62 -4.57 14.47
CA VAL A 301 -18.17 -3.26 14.10
C VAL A 301 -18.94 -3.46 12.81
N ASP A 302 -20.20 -3.01 12.80
CA ASP A 302 -20.96 -3.01 11.57
C ASP A 302 -20.31 -2.01 10.59
N GLN A 303 -19.96 -2.48 9.39
CA GLN A 303 -19.40 -1.64 8.34
C GLN A 303 -20.30 -0.44 8.03
N ASN A 304 -21.63 -0.54 8.21
CA ASN A 304 -22.59 0.55 7.99
C ASN A 304 -22.53 1.66 9.06
N GLU A 305 -21.90 1.40 10.20
CA GLU A 305 -21.60 2.41 11.22
C GLU A 305 -20.33 3.21 10.86
N VAL A 306 -19.43 2.60 10.08
CA VAL A 306 -18.12 3.17 9.74
C VAL A 306 -18.12 3.87 8.39
N PHE A 307 -18.70 3.23 7.39
CA PHE A 307 -18.65 3.66 5.99
C PHE A 307 -20.01 4.16 5.51
N ILE A 308 -20.00 4.98 4.45
CA ILE A 308 -21.22 5.56 3.88
C ILE A 308 -22.15 4.49 3.32
N ASP A 309 -21.62 3.58 2.48
CA ASP A 309 -22.42 2.55 1.81
C ASP A 309 -21.56 1.35 1.40
N PRO A 310 -21.08 0.56 2.39
CA PRO A 310 -20.15 -0.55 2.14
C PRO A 310 -20.79 -1.65 1.28
N ALA A 311 -22.12 -1.79 1.30
CA ALA A 311 -22.85 -2.76 0.48
C ALA A 311 -22.72 -2.47 -1.03
N ASN A 312 -22.51 -1.20 -1.40
CA ASN A 312 -22.27 -0.77 -2.77
C ASN A 312 -20.81 -0.35 -3.03
N HIS A 313 -19.87 -0.91 -2.27
CA HIS A 313 -18.42 -0.69 -2.45
C HIS A 313 -18.01 0.78 -2.24
N ASP A 314 -18.70 1.48 -1.35
CA ASP A 314 -18.39 2.84 -0.93
C ASP A 314 -17.82 2.83 0.50
N PHE A 315 -16.49 2.83 0.58
CA PHE A 315 -15.73 2.83 1.82
C PHE A 315 -15.27 4.23 2.22
N ARG A 316 -15.92 5.29 1.71
CA ARG A 316 -15.76 6.63 2.26
C ARG A 316 -16.18 6.64 3.73
N LEU A 317 -15.42 7.36 4.54
CA LEU A 317 -15.59 7.37 5.98
C LEU A 317 -16.81 8.22 6.36
N LYS A 318 -17.73 7.62 7.12
CA LYS A 318 -18.94 8.30 7.58
C LYS A 318 -18.58 9.39 8.60
N PRO A 319 -19.20 10.59 8.54
CA PRO A 319 -19.10 11.58 9.61
C PRO A 319 -19.58 10.99 10.95
N GLY A 320 -18.83 11.23 12.02
CA GLY A 320 -19.07 10.67 13.35
C GLY A 320 -18.66 9.20 13.49
N SER A 321 -18.03 8.61 12.47
CA SER A 321 -17.42 7.29 12.59
C SER A 321 -16.38 7.29 13.71
N LEU A 322 -16.28 6.18 14.44
CA LEU A 322 -15.31 6.02 15.51
C LEU A 322 -13.84 6.14 15.05
N PHE A 323 -13.59 6.08 13.74
CA PHE A 323 -12.26 6.27 13.14
C PHE A 323 -11.97 7.71 12.72
N GLU A 324 -12.94 8.61 12.83
CA GLU A 324 -12.73 10.04 12.66
C GLU A 324 -11.81 10.57 13.78
N ASN A 325 -10.72 11.25 13.39
CA ASN A 325 -9.72 11.80 14.33
C ASN A 325 -9.08 10.77 15.29
N ALA A 326 -9.11 9.48 14.96
CA ALA A 326 -8.56 8.41 15.79
C ALA A 326 -7.10 8.05 15.45
N GLY A 327 -6.53 8.63 14.38
CA GLY A 327 -5.16 8.42 13.91
C GLY A 327 -4.20 9.56 14.22
N VAL A 328 -2.92 9.33 13.96
CA VAL A 328 -1.87 10.36 14.06
C VAL A 328 -1.82 11.21 12.78
N GLY A 329 -1.84 12.53 12.90
CA GLY A 329 -1.84 13.46 11.77
C GLY A 329 -0.43 13.81 11.25
N PRO A 330 -0.35 14.46 10.07
CA PRO A 330 0.92 14.78 9.41
C PRO A 330 1.80 15.78 10.16
N GLU A 331 1.24 16.59 11.08
CA GLU A 331 2.05 17.49 11.93
C GLU A 331 2.81 16.74 13.02
N ALA A 332 2.24 15.63 13.51
CA ALA A 332 2.85 14.79 14.54
C ALA A 332 3.75 13.70 13.95
N ASN A 333 3.41 13.19 12.75
CA ASN A 333 4.20 12.20 12.04
C ASN A 333 4.31 12.55 10.55
N PRO A 334 5.49 12.99 10.07
CA PRO A 334 5.68 13.43 8.68
C PRO A 334 5.63 12.28 7.66
N LEU A 335 5.53 11.02 8.10
CA LEU A 335 5.30 9.87 7.22
C LEU A 335 3.83 9.75 6.80
N ILE A 336 2.93 10.45 7.48
CA ILE A 336 1.50 10.44 7.15
C ILE A 336 1.26 11.36 5.95
N PRO A 337 0.61 10.86 4.88
CA PRO A 337 0.27 11.68 3.73
C PRO A 337 -0.51 12.94 4.13
N ALA A 338 -0.25 14.06 3.44
CA ALA A 338 -0.95 15.31 3.69
C ALA A 338 -2.38 15.35 3.11
N THR A 339 -2.76 14.35 2.31
CA THR A 339 -4.09 14.21 1.73
C THR A 339 -4.58 12.77 1.84
N ASP A 340 -5.88 12.56 1.69
CA ASP A 340 -6.50 11.24 1.58
C ASP A 340 -6.59 10.76 0.12
N ILE A 341 -7.25 9.62 -0.11
CA ILE A 341 -7.43 9.02 -1.45
C ILE A 341 -8.17 9.94 -2.44
N GLU A 342 -9.05 10.81 -1.94
CA GLU A 342 -9.83 11.76 -2.74
C GLU A 342 -9.16 13.13 -2.87
N GLY A 343 -7.93 13.27 -2.34
CA GLY A 343 -7.18 14.53 -2.36
C GLY A 343 -7.62 15.53 -1.29
N ARG A 344 -8.44 15.12 -0.32
CA ARG A 344 -8.87 15.98 0.79
C ARG A 344 -7.74 16.12 1.81
N PRO A 345 -7.52 17.32 2.37
CA PRO A 345 -6.37 17.56 3.24
C PRO A 345 -6.48 16.81 4.58
N ARG A 346 -5.35 16.26 5.02
CA ARG A 346 -5.08 15.83 6.39
C ARG A 346 -4.27 16.93 7.06
N SER A 347 -4.66 17.34 8.27
CA SER A 347 -3.99 18.43 8.99
C SER A 347 -4.03 18.17 10.49
N GLY A 348 -3.20 18.90 11.26
CA GLY A 348 -3.14 18.76 12.70
C GLY A 348 -2.34 17.54 13.19
N ALA A 349 -2.33 17.40 14.52
CA ALA A 349 -1.68 16.30 15.22
C ALA A 349 -2.47 14.98 15.18
N LEU A 350 -3.78 15.04 14.88
CA LEU A 350 -4.67 13.89 14.72
C LEU A 350 -5.36 13.94 13.35
N THR A 351 -5.72 12.78 12.80
CA THR A 351 -6.45 12.64 11.53
C THR A 351 -7.32 11.39 11.58
N SER A 352 -8.24 11.21 10.62
CA SER A 352 -8.94 9.93 10.46
C SER A 352 -8.00 8.77 10.13
N LEU A 353 -8.31 7.57 10.66
CA LEU A 353 -7.73 6.32 10.16
C LEU A 353 -8.25 6.00 8.75
N GLY A 354 -7.53 5.12 8.06
CA GLY A 354 -7.93 4.59 6.76
C GLY A 354 -7.57 5.51 5.59
N ALA A 355 -8.01 5.09 4.40
CA ALA A 355 -7.73 5.74 3.13
C ALA A 355 -8.36 7.12 2.97
N ASP A 356 -9.40 7.40 3.75
CA ASP A 356 -10.33 8.49 3.57
C ASP A 356 -10.43 9.34 4.84
N VAL A 357 -10.65 10.66 4.74
CA VAL A 357 -11.04 11.48 5.91
C VAL A 357 -12.55 11.59 6.01
N ALA A 358 -13.10 11.78 7.21
CA ALA A 358 -14.54 11.93 7.37
C ALA A 358 -15.03 13.27 6.78
N GLY A 359 -16.29 13.33 6.34
CA GLY A 359 -16.94 14.60 5.94
C GLY A 359 -16.82 14.96 4.45
N GLY A 360 -16.68 13.98 3.56
CA GLY A 360 -16.65 14.14 2.11
C GLY A 360 -17.98 13.90 1.42
#